data_AF-A0A5C9BIA2-F1
#
_entry.id   AF-A0A5C9BIA2-F1
#
_cell.length_a   1.000
_cell.length_b   1.000
_cell.length_c   1.000
_cell.angle_alpha   90.00
_cell.angle_beta   90.00
_cell.angle_gamma   90.00
#
_symmetry.space_group_name_H-M   'P 1'
#
loop_
_entity.id
_entity.type
_entity.pdbx_description
1 polymer ?
#
loop_
_entity_poly.entity_id
_entity_poly.type
_entity_poly.pdbx_seq_one_letter_code
_entity_poly.pdbx_strand_id
1 'polypeptide(L)'
;MKTGPLWLSGSMICALMRKYQITIASLAAKFSLTKKRVREVRAKVVTGFLAEEWTFMITGQWPGVPVSTFPKTDGGTRQNG
;
A
#
# COMPACT_ATOMS: atom_id res chain seq x y z
N MET A 1 3.80 17.66 -12.65
CA MET A 1 3.38 16.44 -11.92
C MET A 1 3.82 15.24 -12.76
N LYS A 2 4.84 14.49 -12.35
CA LYS A 2 5.26 13.28 -13.08
C LYS A 2 4.46 12.09 -12.55
N THR A 3 3.21 12.00 -12.97
CA THR A 3 2.44 10.76 -12.87
C THR A 3 2.93 9.87 -14.01
N GLY A 4 4.10 9.26 -13.80
CA GLY A 4 4.49 8.13 -14.65
C GLY A 4 3.42 7.04 -14.52
N PRO A 5 3.14 6.24 -15.56
CA PRO A 5 2.19 5.15 -15.44
C PRO A 5 2.65 4.25 -14.29
N LEU A 6 1.88 4.23 -13.20
CA LEU A 6 2.17 3.37 -12.06
C LEU A 6 1.92 1.94 -12.51
N TRP A 7 2.99 1.31 -12.98
CA TRP A 7 3.08 -0.12 -13.14
C TRP A 7 3.63 -0.68 -11.83
N LEU A 8 3.08 -1.82 -11.41
CA LEU A 8 3.58 -2.56 -10.27
C LEU A 8 3.77 -4.01 -10.71
N SER A 9 5.03 -4.37 -10.94
CA SER A 9 5.41 -5.72 -11.32
C SER A 9 5.54 -6.63 -10.10
N GLY A 10 5.46 -7.94 -10.32
CA GLY A 10 5.67 -8.94 -9.27
C GLY A 10 6.97 -8.78 -8.49
N SER A 11 8.06 -8.41 -9.17
CA SER A 11 9.36 -8.18 -8.54
C SER A 11 9.35 -6.92 -7.66
N MET A 12 8.67 -5.84 -8.10
CA MET A 12 8.47 -4.64 -7.28
C MET A 12 7.61 -4.94 -6.05
N ILE A 13 6.55 -5.73 -6.20
CA ILE A 13 5.72 -6.18 -5.06
C ILE A 13 6.59 -6.91 -4.04
N CYS A 14 7.44 -7.84 -4.49
CA CYS A 14 8.36 -8.54 -3.59
C CYS A 14 9.33 -7.60 -2.88
N ALA A 15 9.88 -6.62 -3.61
CA ALA A 15 10.80 -5.64 -3.06
C ALA A 15 10.11 -4.76 -2.01
N LEU A 16 8.90 -4.27 -2.27
CA LEU A 16 8.10 -3.50 -1.32
C LEU A 16 7.72 -4.33 -0.10
N MET A 17 7.21 -5.54 -0.29
CA MET A 17 6.87 -6.44 0.81
C MET A 17 8.07 -6.72 1.73
N ARG A 18 9.25 -6.96 1.17
CA ARG A 18 10.48 -7.12 1.96
C ARG A 18 10.90 -5.84 2.68
N LYS A 19 10.84 -4.69 2.00
CA LYS A 19 11.22 -3.40 2.57
C LYS A 19 10.33 -3.01 3.76
N TYR A 20 9.02 -3.22 3.63
CA TYR A 20 8.02 -2.88 4.64
C TYR A 20 7.70 -4.04 5.59
N GLN A 21 8.44 -5.15 5.50
CA GLN A 21 8.25 -6.34 6.34
C GLN A 21 6.80 -6.89 6.32
N ILE A 22 6.12 -6.78 5.19
CA ILE A 22 4.76 -7.28 5.00
C ILE A 22 4.80 -8.66 4.36
N THR A 23 4.05 -9.61 4.93
CA THR A 23 3.89 -10.96 4.39
C THR A 23 2.59 -11.09 3.62
N ILE A 24 2.49 -12.09 2.76
CA ILE A 24 1.23 -12.42 2.06
C ILE A 24 0.10 -12.68 3.07
N ALA A 25 0.41 -13.34 4.18
CA ALA A 25 -0.56 -13.68 5.21
C ALA A 25 -1.04 -12.43 5.97
N SER A 26 -0.12 -11.55 6.36
CA SER A 26 -0.47 -10.32 7.07
C SER A 26 -1.24 -9.35 6.18
N LEU A 27 -0.87 -9.23 4.90
CA LEU A 27 -1.60 -8.42 3.93
C LEU A 27 -3.01 -8.96 3.69
N ALA A 28 -3.14 -10.28 3.50
CA ALA A 28 -4.42 -10.95 3.33
C ALA A 28 -5.34 -10.74 4.54
N ALA A 29 -4.82 -10.90 5.75
CA ALA A 29 -5.59 -10.70 6.98
C ALA A 29 -6.01 -9.23 7.18
N LYS A 30 -5.12 -8.27 6.90
CA LYS A 30 -5.38 -6.85 7.14
C LYS A 30 -6.47 -6.26 6.23
N PHE A 31 -6.55 -6.74 4.99
CA PHE A 31 -7.47 -6.20 3.98
C PHE A 31 -8.57 -7.19 3.57
N SER A 32 -8.79 -8.26 4.35
CA SER A 32 -9.78 -9.32 4.05
C SER A 32 -9.63 -9.90 2.63
N LEU A 33 -8.39 -10.03 2.15
CA LEU A 33 -8.08 -10.59 0.84
C LEU A 33 -7.74 -12.07 0.94
N THR A 34 -7.96 -12.82 -0.14
CA THR A 34 -7.46 -14.20 -0.22
C THR A 34 -5.97 -14.22 -0.52
N LYS A 35 -5.25 -15.20 0.04
CA LYS A 35 -3.84 -15.45 -0.32
C LYS A 35 -3.67 -15.73 -1.83
N LYS A 36 -4.69 -16.31 -2.47
CA LYS A 36 -4.74 -16.53 -3.91
C LYS A 36 -4.68 -15.20 -4.66
N ARG A 37 -5.50 -14.21 -4.28
CA ARG A 37 -5.51 -12.89 -4.91
C ARG A 37 -4.16 -12.18 -4.81
N VAL A 38 -3.50 -12.24 -3.65
CA VAL A 38 -2.16 -11.67 -3.48
C VAL A 38 -1.13 -12.35 -4.39
N ARG A 39 -1.21 -13.68 -4.56
CA ARG A 39 -0.34 -14.42 -5.48
C ARG A 39 -0.62 -14.09 -6.95
N GLU A 40 -1.89 -13.93 -7.32
CA GLU A 40 -2.28 -13.52 -8.67
C GLU A 40 -1.74 -12.13 -9.03
N VAL A 41 -1.87 -11.18 -8.11
CA VAL A 41 -1.35 -9.82 -8.31
C VAL A 41 0.18 -9.81 -8.34
N ARG A 42 0.84 -10.69 -7.60
CA ARG A 42 2.30 -10.89 -7.70
C ARG A 42 2.72 -11.54 -9.01
N ALA A 43 1.92 -12.44 -9.58
CA ALA A 43 2.23 -13.10 -10.84
C ALA A 43 1.95 -12.21 -12.06
N LYS A 44 1.05 -11.24 -11.92
CA LYS A 44 0.65 -10.30 -12.97
C LYS A 44 1.37 -8.97 -12.81
N VAL A 45 1.52 -8.24 -13.91
CA VAL A 45 1.81 -6.81 -13.83
C VAL A 45 0.46 -6.11 -13.67
N VAL A 46 0.30 -5.34 -12.60
CA VAL A 46 -0.88 -4.49 -12.42
C VAL A 46 -0.53 -3.05 -12.76
N THR A 47 -1.48 -2.32 -13.33
CA THR A 47 -1.29 -0.96 -13.83
C THR A 47 -2.44 -0.06 -13.44
N GLY A 48 -2.21 1.26 -13.45
CA GLY A 48 -3.24 2.25 -13.16
C GLY A 48 -3.68 2.20 -11.70
N PHE A 49 -4.95 2.46 -11.43
CA PHE A 49 -5.49 2.52 -10.06
C PHE A 49 -5.21 1.25 -9.23
N LEU A 50 -5.23 0.08 -9.86
CA LEU A 50 -4.92 -1.17 -9.17
C LEU A 50 -3.46 -1.20 -8.67
N ALA A 51 -2.51 -0.63 -9.41
CA ALA A 51 -1.13 -0.51 -8.94
C ALA A 51 -1.01 0.46 -7.75
N GLU A 52 -1.79 1.55 -7.77
CA GLU A 52 -1.84 2.53 -6.68
C GLU A 52 -2.40 1.92 -5.41
N GLU A 53 -3.52 1.20 -5.51
CA GLU A 53 -4.18 0.53 -4.39
C GLU A 53 -3.25 -0.49 -3.74
N TRP A 54 -2.60 -1.35 -4.52
CA TRP A 54 -1.66 -2.34 -3.97
C TRP A 54 -0.41 -1.69 -3.37
N THR A 55 0.05 -0.58 -3.93
CA THR A 55 1.13 0.21 -3.34
C THR A 55 0.70 0.79 -2.00
N PHE A 56 -0.50 1.36 -1.90
CA PHE A 56 -1.05 1.84 -0.64
C PHE A 56 -1.23 0.71 0.38
N MET A 57 -1.75 -0.44 -0.02
CA MET A 57 -1.94 -1.57 0.88
C MET A 57 -0.61 -2.08 1.47
N ILE A 58 0.48 -2.06 0.70
CA ILE A 58 1.80 -2.52 1.14
C ILE A 58 2.57 -1.45 1.92
N THR A 59 2.50 -0.19 1.49
CA THR A 59 3.33 0.91 2.03
C THR A 59 2.60 1.79 3.04
N GLY A 60 1.27 1.72 3.08
CA GLY A 60 0.40 2.64 3.83
C GLY A 60 0.28 4.04 3.22
N GLN A 61 0.84 4.29 2.03
CA GLN A 61 0.89 5.62 1.42
C GLN A 61 0.43 5.57 -0.05
N TRP A 62 -0.39 6.55 -0.43
CA TRP A 62 -0.82 6.70 -1.82
C TRP A 62 0.34 7.26 -2.64
N PRO A 63 0.74 6.61 -3.75
CA PRO A 63 1.78 7.14 -4.62
C PRO A 63 1.32 8.47 -5.21
N GLY A 64 2.10 9.53 -5.00
CA GLY A 64 1.79 10.89 -5.46
C GLY A 64 1.18 11.82 -4.41
N VAL A 65 0.81 11.32 -3.23
CA VAL A 65 0.41 12.17 -2.10
C VAL A 65 1.64 12.40 -1.19
N PRO A 66 2.15 13.63 -1.05
CA PRO A 66 3.19 13.91 -0.07
C PRO A 66 2.64 13.65 1.34
N VAL A 67 3.47 13.09 2.24
CA VAL A 67 3.09 12.59 3.58
C VAL A 67 2.53 13.65 4.55
N SER A 68 2.30 14.89 4.09
CA SER A 68 1.86 16.04 4.89
C SER A 68 0.37 16.40 4.75
N THR A 69 -0.40 15.72 3.89
CA THR A 69 -1.78 16.16 3.58
C THR A 69 -2.88 15.39 4.30
N PHE A 70 -2.56 14.27 4.97
CA PHE A 70 -3.52 13.65 5.88
C PHE A 70 -3.38 14.32 7.25
N PRO A 71 -4.44 14.94 7.80
CA PRO A 71 -4.40 15.38 9.18
C PRO A 71 -4.13 14.12 10.01
N LYS A 72 -3.04 14.13 10.78
CA LYS A 72 -2.88 13.18 11.87
C LYS A 72 -4.13 13.35 12.72
N THR A 73 -5.02 12.36 12.70
CA THR A 73 -6.00 12.22 13.78
C THR A 73 -5.19 11.78 15.00
N ASP A 74 -4.48 12.74 15.60
CA ASP A 74 -3.86 12.60 16.91
C ASP A 74 -5.01 12.50 17.91
N GLY A 75 -5.50 11.28 18.08
CA GLY A 75 -6.38 10.93 19.16
C GLY A 75 -5.66 11.09 20.50
N GLY A 76 -5.85 12.25 21.12
CA GLY A 76 -5.77 12.44 22.57
C GLY A 76 -4.68 13.39 23.06
N THR A 77 -5.08 14.55 23.59
CA THR A 77 -4.87 14.92 25.01
C THR A 77 -5.74 16.14 25.37
N ARG A 78 -6.43 16.01 26.50
CA ARG A 78 -7.29 16.97 27.19
C ARG A 78 -6.67 18.38 27.27
N GLN A 79 -7.47 19.41 26.97
CA GLN A 79 -7.24 20.76 27.51
C GLN A 79 -7.77 20.78 28.96
N ASN A 80 -6.90 21.21 29.88
CA ASN A 80 -7.22 21.54 31.26
C ASN A 80 -7.60 23.03 31.30
N GLY A 81 -8.72 23.35 31.95
CA GLY A 81 -9.20 24.70 32.24
C GLY A 81 -10.29 24.63 33.29
#